data_AF-A0A849WDJ1-F1
#
_entry.id   AF-A0A849WDJ1-F1
#
_cell.length_a   1.000
_cell.length_b   1.000
_cell.length_c   1.000
_cell.angle_alpha   90.00
_cell.angle_beta   90.00
_cell.angle_gamma   90.00
#
_symmetry.space_group_name_H-M   'P 1'
#
loop_
_entity.id
_entity.type
_entity.pdbx_description
1 polymer ?
#
loop_
_entity_poly.entity_id
_entity_poly.type
_entity_poly.pdbx_seq_one_letter_code
_entity_poly.pdbx_strand_id
1 'polypeptide(L)'
;MSNKNVRHKQSKNTHLLSSSIAENEPLYGCWINQEWKSAGYAYIFVARKRKTGLIAFAAFWIDIVKDIIEKCAMECNSTEDFFQKNILKKNPDIAFLAVEISLVQEIIFQAETKMQSSQKPLPDLYLDCKTMLGPEQEITKAKQPQNAPCKENFTFCYSVRDQESTEANMRQIDALEECEDSEPGHRSFHWKEQKKQGFFSKSKEKFCLGKVVLEKDKLWLEVFDEKNAKYLQNSLIQYLGTSVESILS
;
A
#
# COMPACT_ATOMS: atom_id res chain seq x y z
N MET A 1 -10.06 -38.66 -42.53
CA MET A 1 -9.50 -37.28 -42.51
C MET A 1 -9.62 -36.73 -41.08
N SER A 2 -8.59 -35.99 -40.67
CA SER A 2 -8.11 -35.80 -39.30
C SER A 2 -9.01 -34.93 -38.42
N ASN A 3 -9.39 -35.43 -37.23
CA ASN A 3 -9.86 -34.61 -36.11
C ASN A 3 -8.70 -34.44 -35.13
N LYS A 4 -7.98 -33.31 -35.23
CA LYS A 4 -6.90 -32.96 -34.30
C LYS A 4 -7.49 -32.39 -33.02
N ASN A 5 -7.66 -33.27 -32.03
CA ASN A 5 -7.78 -32.89 -30.63
C ASN A 5 -6.47 -32.20 -30.19
N VAL A 6 -6.46 -30.88 -30.12
CA VAL A 6 -5.39 -30.13 -29.44
C VAL A 6 -5.70 -30.18 -27.93
N ARG A 7 -5.26 -31.26 -27.29
CA ARG A 7 -5.18 -31.32 -25.83
C ARG A 7 -4.10 -30.34 -25.38
N HIS A 8 -4.50 -29.21 -24.79
CA HIS A 8 -3.62 -28.40 -23.95
C HIS A 8 -3.24 -29.24 -22.72
N LYS A 9 -2.16 -30.03 -22.87
CA LYS A 9 -1.48 -30.67 -21.75
C LYS A 9 -0.55 -29.61 -21.14
N GLN A 10 -1.14 -28.62 -20.45
CA GLN A 10 -0.35 -27.74 -19.59
C GLN A 10 0.23 -28.59 -18.46
N SER A 11 1.56 -28.67 -18.47
CA SER A 11 2.37 -29.48 -17.57
C SER A 11 2.21 -28.98 -16.13
N LYS A 12 1.52 -29.76 -15.30
CA LYS A 12 1.37 -29.51 -13.85
C LYS A 12 2.71 -29.42 -13.10
N ASN A 13 3.82 -29.92 -13.68
CA ASN A 13 5.13 -29.94 -13.02
C ASN A 13 5.97 -28.68 -13.24
N THR A 14 5.62 -27.82 -14.20
CA THR A 14 6.39 -26.58 -14.46
C THR A 14 5.97 -25.44 -13.50
N HIS A 15 4.75 -25.54 -12.95
CA HIS A 15 4.20 -24.56 -12.00
C HIS A 15 4.91 -24.60 -10.65
N LEU A 16 5.11 -25.80 -10.09
CA LEU A 16 5.71 -26.00 -8.76
C LEU A 16 7.17 -25.54 -8.66
N LEU A 17 7.97 -25.71 -9.71
CA LEU A 17 9.37 -25.24 -9.72
C LEU A 17 9.48 -23.74 -10.01
N SER A 18 8.49 -23.11 -10.63
CA SER A 18 8.53 -21.68 -10.95
C SER A 18 7.96 -20.81 -9.82
N SER A 19 6.99 -21.30 -9.04
CA SER A 19 6.40 -20.58 -7.91
C SER A 19 7.35 -20.39 -6.72
N SER A 20 8.20 -21.38 -6.42
CA SER A 20 9.22 -21.27 -5.35
C SER A 20 10.40 -20.36 -5.72
N ILE A 21 10.67 -20.17 -7.02
CA ILE A 21 11.76 -19.30 -7.48
C ILE A 21 11.34 -17.82 -7.38
N ALA A 22 10.05 -17.54 -7.59
CA ALA A 22 9.58 -16.18 -7.74
C ALA A 22 9.58 -15.36 -6.44
N GLU A 23 9.48 -16.00 -5.26
CA GLU A 23 9.58 -15.32 -3.97
C GLU A 23 10.90 -14.53 -3.82
N ASN A 24 11.98 -15.07 -4.40
CA ASN A 24 13.33 -14.52 -4.32
C ASN A 24 13.72 -13.62 -5.51
N GLU A 25 12.82 -13.44 -6.48
CA GLU A 25 13.04 -12.56 -7.63
C GLU A 25 12.67 -11.12 -7.28
N PRO A 26 13.43 -10.10 -7.73
CA PRO A 26 13.16 -8.72 -7.39
C PRO A 26 11.76 -8.30 -7.87
N LEU A 27 11.06 -7.52 -7.03
CA LEU A 27 9.78 -6.92 -7.39
C LEU A 27 9.97 -6.01 -8.61
N TYR A 28 9.23 -6.31 -9.68
CA TYR A 28 9.18 -5.47 -10.86
C TYR A 28 8.15 -4.34 -10.67
N GLY A 29 7.00 -4.68 -10.08
CA GLY A 29 6.01 -3.70 -9.66
C GLY A 29 4.68 -4.34 -9.29
N CYS A 30 3.79 -3.52 -8.77
CA CYS A 30 2.41 -3.88 -8.51
C CYS A 30 1.49 -2.87 -9.20
N TRP A 31 0.34 -3.33 -9.68
CA TRP A 31 -0.67 -2.48 -10.31
C TRP A 31 -2.06 -2.82 -9.83
N ILE A 32 -2.92 -1.81 -9.76
CA ILE A 32 -4.35 -1.96 -9.49
C ILE A 32 -5.15 -1.12 -10.48
N ASN A 33 -6.36 -1.55 -10.87
CA ASN A 33 -7.24 -0.73 -11.69
C ASN A 33 -7.59 0.59 -10.96
N GLN A 34 -7.54 1.72 -11.65
CA GLN A 34 -7.60 3.05 -11.03
C GLN A 34 -8.90 3.29 -10.25
N GLU A 35 -10.01 2.76 -10.73
CA GLU A 35 -11.33 2.95 -10.14
C GLU A 35 -11.66 1.92 -9.05
N TRP A 36 -10.70 1.14 -8.56
CA TRP A 36 -10.97 -0.01 -7.69
C TRP A 36 -11.82 0.31 -6.45
N LYS A 37 -11.65 1.50 -5.86
CA LYS A 37 -12.43 1.96 -4.70
C LYS A 37 -13.88 2.29 -5.07
N SER A 38 -14.10 2.94 -6.21
CA SER A 38 -15.43 3.40 -6.65
C SER A 38 -16.21 2.32 -7.38
N ALA A 39 -15.54 1.44 -8.09
CA ALA A 39 -16.14 0.37 -8.89
C ALA A 39 -16.55 -0.85 -8.05
N GLY A 40 -16.02 -0.97 -6.82
CA GLY A 40 -16.32 -2.08 -5.92
C GLY A 40 -15.58 -3.39 -6.25
N TYR A 41 -14.64 -3.36 -7.19
CA TYR A 41 -13.77 -4.48 -7.53
C TYR A 41 -12.33 -4.02 -7.78
N ALA A 42 -11.38 -4.84 -7.37
CA ALA A 42 -9.95 -4.63 -7.59
C ALA A 42 -9.37 -5.74 -8.49
N TYR A 43 -8.75 -5.33 -9.59
CA TYR A 43 -7.88 -6.14 -10.42
C TYR A 43 -6.44 -5.78 -10.09
N ILE A 44 -5.75 -6.70 -9.44
CA ILE A 44 -4.41 -6.48 -8.94
C ILE A 44 -3.43 -7.35 -9.73
N PHE A 45 -2.33 -6.76 -10.17
CA PHE A 45 -1.19 -7.46 -10.73
C PHE A 45 0.03 -7.28 -9.86
N VAL A 46 0.76 -8.36 -9.61
CA VAL A 46 2.05 -8.34 -8.90
C VAL A 46 3.06 -9.02 -9.81
N ALA A 47 4.08 -8.28 -10.24
CA ALA A 47 5.08 -8.80 -11.16
C ALA A 47 6.48 -8.76 -10.55
N ARG A 48 7.27 -9.77 -10.86
CA ARG A 48 8.67 -9.91 -10.48
C ARG A 48 9.53 -10.15 -11.71
N LYS A 49 10.76 -9.63 -11.68
CA LYS A 49 11.70 -9.73 -12.80
C LYS A 49 12.68 -10.88 -12.54
N ARG A 50 12.64 -11.88 -13.40
CA ARG A 50 13.49 -13.07 -13.31
C ARG A 50 14.93 -12.72 -13.67
N LYS A 51 15.88 -13.54 -13.22
CA LYS A 51 17.30 -13.43 -13.64
C LYS A 51 17.47 -13.54 -15.16
N THR A 52 16.55 -14.20 -15.85
CA THR A 52 16.52 -14.33 -17.32
C THR A 52 16.04 -13.05 -18.02
N GLY A 53 15.59 -12.02 -17.29
CA GLY A 53 14.98 -10.81 -17.82
C GLY A 53 13.49 -10.95 -18.15
N LEU A 54 12.92 -12.16 -18.02
CA LEU A 54 11.49 -12.39 -18.16
C LEU A 54 10.72 -11.86 -16.94
N ILE A 55 9.41 -11.67 -17.12
CA ILE A 55 8.46 -11.29 -16.09
C ILE A 55 7.67 -12.52 -15.66
N ALA A 56 7.65 -12.77 -14.35
CA ALA A 56 6.65 -13.58 -13.71
C ALA A 56 5.61 -12.64 -13.09
N PHE A 57 4.31 -12.92 -13.21
CA PHE A 57 3.27 -12.13 -12.57
C PHE A 57 2.14 -12.98 -12.02
N ALA A 58 1.58 -12.55 -10.90
CA ALA A 58 0.31 -13.00 -10.35
C ALA A 58 -0.76 -11.93 -10.58
N ALA A 59 -2.00 -12.38 -10.71
CA ALA A 59 -3.17 -11.56 -10.92
C ALA A 59 -4.28 -11.98 -9.95
N PHE A 60 -4.92 -11.01 -9.30
CA PHE A 60 -5.99 -11.21 -8.34
C PHE A 60 -7.22 -10.39 -8.75
N TRP A 61 -8.38 -11.05 -8.75
CA TRP A 61 -9.70 -10.43 -8.93
C TRP A 61 -10.41 -10.45 -7.59
N ILE A 62 -10.65 -9.27 -7.04
CA ILE A 62 -11.20 -9.10 -5.70
C ILE A 62 -12.48 -8.29 -5.79
N ASP A 63 -13.57 -8.81 -5.25
CA ASP A 63 -14.79 -8.05 -4.99
C ASP A 63 -14.62 -7.36 -3.63
N ILE A 64 -14.44 -6.04 -3.67
CA ILE A 64 -14.19 -5.19 -2.50
C ILE A 64 -15.45 -5.01 -1.67
N VAL A 65 -16.64 -5.10 -2.27
CA VAL A 65 -17.91 -4.96 -1.54
C VAL A 65 -18.18 -6.20 -0.69
N LYS A 66 -17.82 -7.37 -1.21
CA LYS A 66 -17.99 -8.66 -0.52
C LYS A 66 -16.75 -9.09 0.26
N ASP A 67 -15.62 -8.40 0.10
CA ASP A 67 -14.30 -8.78 0.61
C ASP A 67 -13.94 -10.24 0.23
N ILE A 68 -14.07 -10.59 -1.06
CA ILE A 68 -13.72 -11.94 -1.54
C ILE A 68 -12.75 -11.90 -2.71
N ILE A 69 -11.86 -12.88 -2.75
CA ILE A 69 -11.00 -13.17 -3.90
C ILE A 69 -11.78 -14.10 -4.83
N GLU A 70 -12.27 -13.54 -5.93
CA GLU A 70 -13.09 -14.27 -6.90
C GLU A 70 -12.25 -15.19 -7.78
N LYS A 71 -11.05 -14.73 -8.18
CA LYS A 71 -10.18 -15.46 -9.10
C LYS A 71 -8.72 -15.08 -8.92
N CYS A 72 -7.84 -16.03 -9.19
CA CYS A 72 -6.40 -15.81 -9.29
C CYS A 72 -5.85 -16.38 -10.60
N ALA A 73 -4.76 -15.82 -11.11
CA ALA A 73 -4.01 -16.35 -12.24
C ALA A 73 -2.51 -16.03 -12.09
N MET A 74 -1.64 -16.88 -12.65
CA MET A 74 -0.20 -16.66 -12.64
C MET A 74 0.41 -17.04 -13.98
N GLU A 75 1.46 -16.31 -14.38
CA GLU A 75 2.29 -16.59 -15.55
C GLU A 75 3.75 -16.33 -15.19
N CYS A 76 4.66 -17.25 -15.53
CA CYS A 76 6.05 -17.24 -15.05
C CYS A 76 7.08 -16.94 -16.13
N ASN A 77 6.67 -16.89 -17.41
CA ASN A 77 7.59 -16.72 -18.54
C ASN A 77 7.06 -15.70 -19.56
N SER A 78 6.70 -14.51 -19.08
CA SER A 78 6.25 -13.42 -19.94
C SER A 78 7.40 -12.52 -20.35
N THR A 79 7.38 -11.97 -21.57
CA THR A 79 8.31 -10.87 -21.90
C THR A 79 7.79 -9.57 -21.29
N GLU A 80 8.70 -8.63 -21.00
CA GLU A 80 8.31 -7.32 -20.48
C GLU A 80 7.35 -6.59 -21.45
N ASP A 81 7.61 -6.66 -22.76
CA ASP A 81 6.74 -6.08 -23.79
C ASP A 81 5.34 -6.72 -23.80
N PHE A 82 5.26 -8.05 -23.66
CA PHE A 82 3.98 -8.74 -23.57
C PHE A 82 3.22 -8.30 -22.31
N PHE A 83 3.88 -8.24 -21.16
CA PHE A 83 3.24 -7.82 -19.92
C PHE A 83 2.71 -6.38 -20.02
N GLN A 84 3.52 -5.46 -20.54
CA GLN A 84 3.11 -4.06 -20.70
C GLN A 84 1.96 -3.90 -21.70
N LYS A 85 2.03 -4.52 -22.87
CA LYS A 85 1.04 -4.32 -23.95
C LYS A 85 -0.21 -5.18 -23.78
N ASN A 86 -0.05 -6.46 -23.42
CA ASN A 86 -1.12 -7.45 -23.44
C ASN A 86 -1.69 -7.77 -22.06
N ILE A 87 -1.12 -7.24 -20.97
CA ILE A 87 -1.70 -7.33 -19.63
C ILE A 87 -2.13 -5.95 -19.15
N LEU A 88 -1.20 -5.01 -19.00
CA LEU A 88 -1.50 -3.69 -18.45
C LEU A 88 -2.25 -2.76 -19.43
N LYS A 89 -1.99 -2.88 -20.73
CA LYS A 89 -2.60 -2.02 -21.77
C LYS A 89 -3.57 -2.76 -22.69
N LYS A 90 -3.96 -3.98 -22.33
CA LYS A 90 -4.84 -4.82 -23.17
C LYS A 90 -6.22 -4.20 -23.37
N ASN A 91 -6.78 -3.70 -22.28
CA ASN A 91 -8.10 -3.10 -22.24
C ASN A 91 -7.93 -1.59 -22.03
N PRO A 92 -8.17 -0.74 -23.04
CA PRO A 92 -8.00 0.70 -22.91
C PRO A 92 -8.97 1.32 -21.91
N ASP A 93 -10.11 0.67 -21.65
CA ASP A 93 -11.13 1.11 -20.69
C ASP A 93 -10.72 0.88 -19.23
N ILE A 94 -9.67 0.10 -18.98
CA ILE A 94 -9.19 -0.20 -17.63
C ILE A 94 -7.78 0.37 -17.49
N ALA A 95 -7.69 1.56 -16.89
CA ALA A 95 -6.42 2.15 -16.52
C ALA A 95 -5.86 1.49 -15.26
N PHE A 96 -4.58 1.09 -15.31
CA PHE A 96 -3.86 0.55 -14.16
C PHE A 96 -2.89 1.58 -13.60
N LEU A 97 -2.91 1.77 -12.28
CA LEU A 97 -1.95 2.61 -11.57
C LEU A 97 -0.97 1.74 -10.80
N ALA A 98 0.30 2.16 -10.77
CA ALA A 98 1.33 1.49 -10.00
C ALA A 98 1.12 1.74 -8.49
N VAL A 99 1.23 0.70 -7.67
CA VAL A 99 1.04 0.75 -6.22
C VAL A 99 2.19 0.10 -5.48
N GLU A 100 2.31 0.43 -4.19
CA GLU A 100 3.21 -0.29 -3.30
C GLU A 100 2.69 -1.70 -3.01
N ILE A 101 3.62 -2.64 -2.80
CA ILE A 101 3.29 -4.02 -2.47
C ILE A 101 2.54 -4.16 -1.14
N SER A 102 2.78 -3.24 -0.20
CA SER A 102 2.10 -3.19 1.10
C SER A 102 0.58 -3.04 0.96
N LEU A 103 0.13 -2.13 0.09
CA LEU A 103 -1.29 -1.95 -0.21
C LEU A 103 -1.90 -3.21 -0.83
N VAL A 104 -1.17 -3.87 -1.73
CA VAL A 104 -1.62 -5.12 -2.34
C VAL A 104 -1.77 -6.22 -1.30
N GLN A 105 -0.77 -6.38 -0.43
CA GLN A 105 -0.80 -7.35 0.66
C GLN A 105 -1.97 -7.08 1.61
N GLU A 106 -2.23 -5.81 1.94
CA GLU A 106 -3.36 -5.43 2.79
C GLU A 106 -4.71 -5.84 2.18
N ILE A 107 -4.96 -5.50 0.91
CA ILE A 107 -6.22 -5.81 0.24
C ILE A 107 -6.44 -7.33 0.17
N ILE A 108 -5.40 -8.07 -0.22
CA ILE A 108 -5.46 -9.54 -0.33
C ILE A 108 -5.68 -10.17 1.05
N PHE A 109 -4.96 -9.70 2.08
CA PHE A 109 -5.08 -10.21 3.45
C PHE A 109 -6.48 -9.98 4.04
N GLN A 110 -7.09 -8.82 3.80
CA GLN A 110 -8.45 -8.52 4.23
C GLN A 110 -9.46 -9.48 3.58
N ALA A 111 -9.37 -9.66 2.26
CA ALA A 111 -10.25 -10.58 1.53
C ALA A 111 -10.03 -12.05 1.96
N GLU A 112 -8.78 -12.49 2.13
CA GLU A 112 -8.45 -13.82 2.64
C GLU A 112 -9.06 -14.05 4.02
N THR A 113 -8.85 -13.13 4.96
CA THR A 113 -9.38 -13.22 6.33
C THR A 113 -10.90 -13.32 6.32
N LYS A 114 -11.57 -12.53 5.47
CA LYS A 114 -13.03 -12.59 5.34
C LYS A 114 -13.50 -13.94 4.80
N MET A 115 -12.87 -14.43 3.74
CA MET A 115 -13.23 -15.73 3.13
C MET A 115 -13.03 -16.87 4.13
N GLN A 116 -11.92 -16.87 4.87
CA GLN A 116 -11.65 -17.85 5.92
C GLN A 116 -12.72 -17.79 7.03
N SER A 117 -13.04 -16.60 7.54
CA SER A 117 -14.07 -16.42 8.58
C SER A 117 -15.47 -16.85 8.10
N SER A 118 -15.74 -16.70 6.81
CA SER A 118 -17.02 -17.06 6.17
C SER A 118 -17.03 -18.49 5.62
N GLN A 119 -15.98 -19.28 5.88
CA GLN A 119 -15.78 -20.64 5.36
C GLN A 119 -15.92 -20.75 3.83
N LYS A 120 -15.61 -19.67 3.10
CA LYS A 120 -15.60 -19.67 1.63
C LYS A 120 -14.26 -20.23 1.14
N PRO A 121 -14.26 -21.12 0.14
CA PRO A 121 -13.03 -21.67 -0.41
C PRO A 121 -12.26 -20.58 -1.18
N LEU A 122 -10.94 -20.54 -1.00
CA LEU A 122 -10.05 -19.71 -1.80
C LEU A 122 -9.89 -20.30 -3.21
N PRO A 123 -9.63 -19.48 -4.25
CA PRO A 123 -9.38 -19.99 -5.60
C PRO A 123 -8.18 -20.94 -5.66
N ASP A 124 -8.22 -21.94 -6.57
CA ASP A 124 -7.20 -22.99 -6.68
C ASP A 124 -5.75 -22.46 -6.80
N LEU A 125 -5.55 -21.36 -7.54
CA LEU A 125 -4.24 -20.74 -7.77
C LEU A 125 -3.85 -19.72 -6.69
N TYR A 126 -4.66 -19.53 -5.64
CA TYR A 126 -4.42 -18.50 -4.64
C TYR A 126 -3.07 -18.68 -3.94
N LEU A 127 -2.77 -19.89 -3.48
CA LEU A 127 -1.52 -20.15 -2.73
C LEU A 127 -0.29 -19.91 -3.61
N ASP A 128 -0.32 -20.33 -4.87
CA ASP A 128 0.76 -20.08 -5.82
C ASP A 128 0.91 -18.58 -6.15
N CYS A 129 -0.20 -17.85 -6.27
CA CYS A 129 -0.16 -16.40 -6.47
C CYS A 129 0.34 -15.68 -5.21
N LYS A 130 0.03 -16.20 -4.01
CA LYS A 130 0.45 -15.62 -2.73
C LYS A 130 1.97 -15.63 -2.58
N THR A 131 2.67 -16.63 -3.12
CA THR A 131 4.16 -16.65 -3.07
C THR A 131 4.79 -15.46 -3.80
N MET A 132 4.11 -14.90 -4.81
CA MET A 132 4.56 -13.69 -5.52
C MET A 132 4.52 -12.43 -4.66
N LEU A 133 3.74 -12.43 -3.57
CA LEU A 133 3.71 -11.32 -2.62
C LEU A 133 5.00 -11.24 -1.78
N GLY A 134 5.82 -12.30 -1.79
CA GLY A 134 6.98 -12.40 -0.91
C GLY A 134 6.59 -12.78 0.52
N PRO A 135 7.57 -12.87 1.43
CA PRO A 135 7.29 -13.10 2.84
C PRO A 135 6.31 -12.05 3.35
N GLU A 136 5.30 -12.50 4.08
CA GLU A 136 4.49 -11.60 4.90
C GLU A 136 5.47 -10.88 5.82
N GLN A 137 5.72 -9.59 5.58
CA GLN A 137 6.25 -8.75 6.65
C GLN A 137 5.25 -8.91 7.78
N GLU A 138 5.69 -9.44 8.93
CA GLU A 138 4.82 -9.68 10.06
C GLU A 138 3.99 -8.43 10.32
N ILE A 139 2.73 -8.46 9.88
CA ILE A 139 1.72 -7.54 10.37
C ILE A 139 1.51 -8.03 11.79
N THR A 140 2.36 -7.58 12.70
CA THR A 140 2.22 -7.80 14.12
C THR A 140 0.85 -7.23 14.45
N LYS A 141 -0.12 -8.14 14.60
CA LYS A 141 -1.37 -7.87 15.28
C LYS A 141 -0.96 -7.56 16.71
N ALA A 142 -0.70 -6.28 16.98
CA ALA A 142 -0.55 -5.79 18.34
C ALA A 142 -1.86 -6.11 19.07
N LYS A 143 -1.83 -7.18 19.86
CA LYS A 143 -2.77 -7.40 20.94
C LYS A 143 -2.86 -6.10 21.71
N GLN A 144 -4.08 -5.61 21.93
CA GLN A 144 -4.35 -4.57 22.92
C GLN A 144 -3.57 -4.86 24.20
N PRO A 145 -2.73 -3.93 24.69
CA PRO A 145 -2.34 -3.92 26.07
C PRO A 145 -3.07 -2.78 26.76
N GLN A 146 -3.90 -3.15 27.73
CA GLN A 146 -4.22 -2.28 28.83
C GLN A 146 -2.90 -1.89 29.52
N ASN A 147 -2.76 -0.59 29.80
CA ASN A 147 -1.78 0.07 30.66
C ASN A 147 -0.35 0.24 30.10
N ALA A 148 0.00 1.53 29.94
CA ALA A 148 1.27 2.18 29.62
C ALA A 148 2.49 1.69 30.47
N PRO A 149 3.78 1.99 30.15
CA PRO A 149 4.25 3.18 29.41
C PRO A 149 5.40 3.01 28.37
N CYS A 150 5.66 4.13 27.67
CA CYS A 150 6.70 4.43 26.67
C CYS A 150 6.61 3.75 25.29
N LYS A 151 5.88 4.40 24.38
CA LYS A 151 6.00 4.22 22.93
C LYS A 151 7.31 4.86 22.46
N GLU A 152 8.10 4.14 21.68
CA GLU A 152 9.15 4.75 20.85
C GLU A 152 8.44 5.62 19.81
N ASN A 153 8.60 6.95 19.92
CA ASN A 153 8.06 7.89 18.95
C ASN A 153 9.05 8.00 17.79
N PHE A 154 8.58 7.77 16.56
CA PHE A 154 9.42 7.89 15.37
C PHE A 154 9.54 9.36 15.00
N THR A 155 10.73 9.92 15.14
CA THR A 155 10.97 11.34 14.92
C THR A 155 11.76 11.57 13.63
N PHE A 156 11.22 12.38 12.73
CA PHE A 156 11.88 12.84 11.52
C PHE A 156 12.23 14.31 11.65
N CYS A 157 13.39 14.72 11.12
CA CYS A 157 13.89 16.09 11.22
C CYS A 157 14.15 16.68 9.83
N TYR A 158 13.70 17.91 9.62
CA TYR A 158 13.87 18.65 8.38
C TYR A 158 14.45 20.03 8.67
N SER A 159 15.26 20.53 7.74
CA SER A 159 15.71 21.91 7.72
C SER A 159 14.67 22.77 7.01
N VAL A 160 14.44 23.97 7.54
CA VAL A 160 13.43 24.92 7.06
C VAL A 160 14.15 26.10 6.42
N ARG A 161 13.83 26.39 5.16
CA ARG A 161 14.48 27.48 4.40
C ARG A 161 13.87 28.84 4.68
N ASP A 162 12.56 28.87 4.89
CA ASP A 162 11.78 30.07 5.18
C ASP A 162 10.73 29.73 6.24
N GLN A 163 10.96 30.21 7.47
CA GLN A 163 10.12 29.90 8.61
C GLN A 163 8.71 30.49 8.46
N GLU A 164 8.58 31.73 7.97
CA GLU A 164 7.28 32.41 7.85
C GLU A 164 6.42 31.75 6.77
N SER A 165 7.02 31.44 5.62
CA SER A 165 6.34 30.73 4.54
C SER A 165 5.95 29.31 4.95
N THR A 166 6.84 28.59 5.67
CA THR A 166 6.55 27.25 6.17
C THR A 166 5.41 27.26 7.20
N GLU A 167 5.43 28.21 8.14
CA GLU A 167 4.35 28.39 9.12
C GLU A 167 3.01 28.68 8.43
N ALA A 168 3.00 29.57 7.44
CA ALA A 168 1.81 29.91 6.67
C ALA A 168 1.25 28.69 5.92
N ASN A 169 2.12 27.89 5.29
CA ASN A 169 1.73 26.66 4.60
C ASN A 169 1.19 25.61 5.58
N MET A 170 1.82 25.44 6.74
CA MET A 170 1.34 24.49 7.76
C MET A 170 -0.08 24.81 8.24
N ARG A 171 -0.42 26.10 8.43
CA ARG A 171 -1.78 26.53 8.80
C ARG A 171 -2.84 26.27 7.72
N GLN A 172 -2.43 26.05 6.48
CA GLN A 172 -3.34 25.74 5.37
C GLN A 172 -3.58 24.22 5.22
N ILE A 173 -2.87 23.37 5.96
CA ILE A 173 -3.05 21.92 5.90
C ILE A 173 -4.24 21.53 6.77
N ASP A 174 -5.34 21.10 6.16
CA ASP A 174 -6.58 20.70 6.85
C ASP A 174 -6.40 19.60 7.91
N ALA A 175 -5.37 18.77 7.75
CA ALA A 175 -5.03 17.69 8.67
C ALA A 175 -4.21 18.16 9.88
N LEU A 176 -3.67 19.37 9.88
CA LEU A 176 -2.92 19.93 11.00
C LEU A 176 -3.82 20.84 11.86
N GLU A 177 -3.80 20.59 13.16
CA GLU A 177 -4.52 21.39 14.15
C GLU A 177 -3.50 22.01 15.11
N GLU A 178 -3.37 23.35 15.12
CA GLU A 178 -2.42 24.07 15.98
C GLU A 178 -2.74 23.79 17.45
N CYS A 179 -1.71 23.43 18.21
CA CYS A 179 -1.81 23.07 19.61
C CYS A 179 -1.75 24.33 20.49
N GLU A 180 -2.36 24.25 21.68
CA GLU A 180 -2.40 25.34 22.67
C GLU A 180 -1.01 25.72 23.21
N ASP A 181 -0.02 24.84 23.08
CA ASP A 181 1.39 25.06 23.47
C ASP A 181 2.20 25.87 22.43
N SER A 182 1.55 26.38 21.37
CA SER A 182 2.23 27.16 20.32
C SER A 182 2.55 28.60 20.78
N GLU A 183 3.82 28.97 20.67
CA GLU A 183 4.36 30.31 21.00
C GLU A 183 5.02 30.96 19.77
N PRO A 184 5.22 32.29 19.76
CA PRO A 184 6.00 32.94 18.71
C PRO A 184 7.40 32.33 18.59
N GLY A 185 7.73 31.77 17.42
CA GLY A 185 9.00 31.09 17.16
C GLY A 185 9.02 29.59 17.49
N HIS A 186 7.95 29.06 18.10
CA HIS A 186 7.74 27.64 18.37
C HIS A 186 6.28 27.26 18.07
N ARG A 187 6.03 26.66 16.91
CA ARG A 187 4.69 26.25 16.49
C ARG A 187 4.53 24.74 16.59
N SER A 188 3.43 24.31 17.18
CA SER A 188 3.15 22.93 17.48
C SER A 188 1.80 22.56 16.88
N PHE A 189 1.74 21.47 16.11
CA PHE A 189 0.53 21.04 15.41
C PHE A 189 0.30 19.55 15.62
N HIS A 190 -0.95 19.17 15.89
CA HIS A 190 -1.38 17.78 15.86
C HIS A 190 -1.83 17.39 14.46
N TRP A 191 -1.26 16.31 13.92
CA TRP A 191 -1.73 15.71 12.68
C TRP A 191 -2.95 14.83 12.98
N LYS A 192 -4.15 15.31 12.64
CA LYS A 192 -5.42 14.65 12.92
C LYS A 192 -6.16 14.31 11.64
N GLU A 193 -6.44 13.02 11.43
CA GLU A 193 -7.24 12.57 10.29
C GLU A 193 -8.58 11.98 10.72
N GLN A 194 -9.59 12.24 9.89
CA GLN A 194 -10.90 11.62 10.04
C GLN A 194 -10.86 10.22 9.44
N LYS A 195 -11.14 9.21 10.26
CA LYS A 195 -11.46 7.89 9.73
C LYS A 195 -12.81 8.00 9.03
N LYS A 196 -12.88 7.77 7.72
CA LYS A 196 -14.16 7.55 7.02
C LYS A 196 -14.75 6.22 7.51
N GLN A 197 -15.35 6.22 8.69
CA GLN A 197 -16.22 5.13 9.11
C GLN A 197 -17.56 5.26 8.38
N GLY A 198 -18.14 4.10 8.05
CA GLY A 198 -19.35 3.98 7.23
C GLY A 198 -20.53 4.84 7.70
N PHE A 199 -21.48 5.01 6.79
CA PHE A 199 -22.64 5.93 6.76
C PHE A 199 -23.54 6.01 8.02
N PHE A 200 -23.22 5.37 9.13
CA PHE A 200 -24.03 5.33 10.36
C PHE A 200 -23.33 5.77 11.66
N SER A 201 -22.08 6.25 11.63
CA SER A 201 -21.45 6.80 12.85
C SER A 201 -21.74 8.29 13.04
N LYS A 202 -22.35 8.65 14.17
CA LYS A 202 -22.73 10.03 14.52
C LYS A 202 -21.60 10.85 15.17
N SER A 203 -20.39 10.31 15.31
CA SER A 203 -19.23 11.04 15.82
C SER A 203 -18.06 10.99 14.83
N LYS A 204 -17.65 12.17 14.33
CA LYS A 204 -16.43 12.35 13.53
C LYS A 204 -15.23 12.33 14.47
N GLU A 205 -14.85 11.15 14.94
CA GLU A 205 -13.68 11.02 15.80
C GLU A 205 -12.41 11.20 14.94
N LYS A 206 -11.69 12.30 15.20
CA LYS A 206 -10.40 12.59 14.58
C LYS A 206 -9.31 11.88 15.37
N PHE A 207 -8.50 11.06 14.72
CA PHE A 207 -7.39 10.36 15.38
C PHE A 207 -6.10 11.14 15.17
N CYS A 208 -5.35 11.34 16.26
CA CYS A 208 -4.04 11.98 16.21
C CYS A 208 -2.99 10.95 15.76
N LEU A 209 -2.40 11.18 14.60
CA LEU A 209 -1.41 10.28 13.98
C LEU A 209 0.03 10.69 14.31
N GLY A 210 0.24 11.97 14.65
CA GLY A 210 1.55 12.51 15.00
C GLY A 210 1.50 13.98 15.43
N LYS A 211 2.66 14.52 15.77
CA LYS A 211 2.88 15.93 16.11
C LYS A 211 3.90 16.51 15.14
N VAL A 212 3.65 17.71 14.64
CA VAL A 212 4.61 18.48 13.85
C VAL A 212 5.01 19.71 14.64
N VAL A 213 6.31 19.90 14.83
CA VAL A 213 6.86 21.02 15.59
C VAL A 213 7.77 21.82 14.68
N LEU A 214 7.52 23.11 14.55
CA LEU A 214 8.34 24.07 13.83
C LEU A 214 9.02 24.98 14.85
N GLU A 215 10.35 24.95 14.91
CA GLU A 215 11.13 25.87 15.74
C GLU A 215 12.32 26.37 14.94
N LYS A 216 12.40 27.69 14.74
CA LYS A 216 13.48 28.35 13.99
C LYS A 216 13.64 27.75 12.59
N ASP A 217 14.82 27.19 12.31
CA ASP A 217 15.25 26.58 11.07
C ASP A 217 14.99 25.07 11.01
N LYS A 218 14.21 24.52 11.96
CA LYS A 218 13.97 23.08 12.07
C LYS A 218 12.50 22.75 12.17
N LEU A 219 12.15 21.65 11.53
CA LEU A 219 10.84 21.03 11.58
C LEU A 219 10.99 19.58 12.03
N TRP A 220 10.27 19.19 13.06
CA TRP A 220 10.18 17.81 13.51
C TRP A 220 8.80 17.24 13.23
N LEU A 221 8.79 16.00 12.74
CA LEU A 221 7.59 15.19 12.64
C LEU A 221 7.76 14.01 13.59
N GLU A 222 6.97 14.01 14.66
CA GLU A 222 6.87 12.93 15.63
C GLU A 222 5.66 12.06 15.27
N VAL A 223 5.89 10.78 14.98
CA VAL A 223 4.84 9.85 14.56
C VAL A 223 4.55 8.85 15.66
N PHE A 224 3.27 8.76 16.05
CA PHE A 224 2.82 7.94 17.18
C PHE A 224 2.54 6.47 16.82
N ASP A 225 2.60 6.13 15.53
CA ASP A 225 2.42 4.79 14.98
C ASP A 225 3.29 4.62 13.72
N GLU A 226 4.25 3.70 13.77
CA GLU A 226 5.21 3.38 12.70
C GLU A 226 4.54 3.17 11.34
N LYS A 227 3.33 2.58 11.32
CA LYS A 227 2.60 2.31 10.08
C LYS A 227 2.26 3.58 9.31
N ASN A 228 2.13 4.70 10.02
CA ASN A 228 1.84 6.00 9.44
C ASN A 228 3.11 6.79 9.12
N ALA A 229 4.29 6.34 9.54
CA ALA A 229 5.53 7.12 9.47
C ALA A 229 5.88 7.54 8.05
N LYS A 230 5.91 6.58 7.12
CA LYS A 230 6.18 6.85 5.70
C LYS A 230 5.10 7.72 5.05
N TYR A 231 3.84 7.49 5.39
CA TYR A 231 2.70 8.27 4.88
C TYR A 231 2.77 9.73 5.34
N LEU A 232 2.96 9.97 6.62
CA LEU A 232 3.03 11.31 7.21
C LEU A 232 4.27 12.06 6.73
N GLN A 233 5.41 11.39 6.64
CA GLN A 233 6.63 11.96 6.07
C GLN A 233 6.40 12.43 4.62
N ASN A 234 5.88 11.55 3.76
CA ASN A 234 5.62 11.89 2.36
C ASN A 234 4.58 13.01 2.22
N SER A 235 3.52 12.96 3.03
CA SER A 235 2.47 13.97 3.01
C SER A 235 2.98 15.33 3.47
N LEU A 236 3.77 15.38 4.54
CA LEU A 236 4.38 16.61 5.05
C LEU A 236 5.32 17.23 4.01
N ILE A 237 6.17 16.43 3.37
CA ILE A 237 7.04 16.89 2.27
C ILE A 237 6.20 17.39 1.09
N GLN A 238 5.11 16.69 0.74
CA GLN A 238 4.24 17.10 -0.36
C GLN A 238 3.56 18.45 -0.09
N TYR A 239 3.08 18.69 1.13
CA TYR A 239 2.42 19.96 1.48
C TYR A 239 3.41 21.12 1.56
N LEU A 240 4.58 20.90 2.15
CA LEU A 240 5.57 21.97 2.39
C LEU A 240 6.52 22.18 1.21
N GLY A 241 6.59 21.21 0.28
CA GLY A 241 7.30 21.31 -0.98
C GLY A 241 8.77 21.71 -0.78
N THR A 242 9.18 22.78 -1.45
CA THR A 242 10.56 23.28 -1.41
C THR A 242 10.91 24.10 -0.15
N SER A 243 9.97 24.25 0.79
CA SER A 243 10.17 25.02 2.03
C SER A 243 10.96 24.23 3.07
N VAL A 244 11.03 22.90 2.90
CA VAL A 244 11.70 21.98 3.82
C VAL A 244 12.65 21.03 3.07
N GLU A 245 13.77 20.68 3.71
CA GLU A 245 14.71 19.68 3.20
C GLU A 245 15.01 18.64 4.27
N SER A 246 14.97 17.36 3.89
CA SER A 246 15.31 16.26 4.79
C SER A 246 16.77 16.36 5.24
N ILE A 247 17.00 16.40 6.54
CA ILE A 247 18.34 16.29 7.11
C ILE A 247 18.63 14.79 7.17
N LEU A 248 19.23 14.25 6.10
CA LEU A 248 19.70 12.86 6.08
C LEU A 248 20.70 12.68 7.23
N SER A 249 20.31 11.92 8.24
CA SER A 249 21.20 11.29 9.21
C SER A 249 21.52 9.86 8.79
#